data_AF-A0A935ZRD0-F1
#
_entry.id   AF-A0A935ZRD0-F1
#
_cell.length_a   1.000
_cell.length_b   1.000
_cell.length_c   1.000
_cell.angle_alpha   90.00
_cell.angle_beta   90.00
_cell.angle_gamma   90.00
#
_symmetry.space_group_name_H-M   'P 1'
#
loop_
_entity.id
_entity.type
_entity.pdbx_description
1 polymer ?
#
loop_
_entity_poly.entity_id
_entity_poly.type
_entity_poly.pdbx_seq_one_letter_code
_entity_poly.pdbx_strand_id
1 'polypeptide(L)'
;MTRAWDGAEEALFSAWVRTLFHAPRGEELARTALHELTADGRRNLLHDHLGWNEDAADTKVGMFLRPDCADTPYFLRAYYAWKRGLPFGFRGCSRGAPGKAPRCGKLRTVVGPPENASDGSKPGELGVVQKYFRRTLAWGVHTGNGRTAFGDDDTDFYPVALTRRGLRPGVIYADPYGHVFVVVELVDPSGDDPGILYAIDGQPDGSITRKRFWEGNFLWNADPGLGGSGFKAFRPLAQVTRGGASEIIAIDDAELASRPGYGDVSDEQRTLEANAFYDRMDALVTPGPRDAARALDEAMLALLEAARVRVTSVDNGEAHFAGGGGVIAMPAGHAIFETTGAWENFATPARDLRLLIAIDLVLGFGDKVRRNAAAFARDGQDMDALVAALERQRDAKAADGSLAFEYTRSDGSRQRLTLAQLIERRAAFEMAYNPNECPELRWGAAAGSAEARTCKRRVPAEQARKMKAYRVWFAERRRPARGDPGPALPP
;
A
#
# COMPACT_ATOMS: atom_id res chain seq x y z
N MET A 1 -27.58 -5.82 18.17
CA MET A 1 -27.45 -5.22 16.84
C MET A 1 -28.80 -4.63 16.47
N THR A 2 -28.81 -3.41 15.94
CA THR A 2 -30.05 -2.65 15.66
C THR A 2 -30.10 -2.11 14.24
N ARG A 3 -29.03 -2.30 13.46
CA ARG A 3 -28.90 -1.81 12.09
C ARG A 3 -28.36 -2.90 11.16
N ALA A 4 -28.48 -2.68 9.86
CA ALA A 4 -27.97 -3.56 8.81
C ALA A 4 -27.01 -2.81 7.88
N TRP A 5 -26.11 -3.54 7.22
CA TRP A 5 -25.31 -3.02 6.12
C TRP A 5 -26.18 -2.93 4.86
N ASP A 6 -26.76 -1.75 4.64
CA ASP A 6 -27.43 -1.35 3.41
C ASP A 6 -26.62 -0.27 2.67
N GLY A 7 -27.04 0.10 1.47
CA GLY A 7 -26.33 1.11 0.68
C GLY A 7 -26.24 2.49 1.34
N ALA A 8 -27.19 2.85 2.22
CA ALA A 8 -27.15 4.12 2.95
C ALA A 8 -26.11 4.07 4.07
N GLU A 9 -26.05 2.96 4.81
CA GLU A 9 -25.04 2.79 5.86
C GLU A 9 -23.62 2.62 5.28
N GLU A 10 -23.46 2.01 4.09
CA GLU A 10 -22.17 2.04 3.37
C GLU A 10 -21.76 3.46 2.98
N ALA A 11 -22.70 4.29 2.54
CA ALA A 11 -22.41 5.69 2.20
C ALA A 11 -22.00 6.49 3.45
N LEU A 12 -22.64 6.24 4.60
CA LEU A 12 -22.24 6.85 5.88
C LEU A 12 -20.86 6.37 6.34
N PHE A 13 -20.55 5.07 6.19
CA PHE A 13 -19.21 4.54 6.47
C PHE A 13 -18.16 5.22 5.57
N SER A 14 -18.41 5.33 4.27
CA SER A 14 -17.52 6.05 3.34
C SER A 14 -17.34 7.51 3.73
N ALA A 15 -18.41 8.22 4.09
CA ALA A 15 -18.33 9.61 4.53
C ALA A 15 -17.51 9.76 5.82
N TRP A 16 -17.67 8.84 6.77
CA TRP A 16 -16.90 8.81 8.01
C TRP A 16 -15.41 8.55 7.74
N VAL A 17 -15.07 7.54 6.92
CA VAL A 17 -13.67 7.25 6.53
C VAL A 17 -13.05 8.48 5.86
N ARG A 18 -13.74 9.07 4.87
CA ARG A 18 -13.25 10.29 4.21
C ARG A 18 -12.97 11.40 5.21
N THR A 19 -13.93 11.69 6.10
CA THR A 19 -13.81 12.80 7.07
C THR A 19 -12.64 12.57 8.03
N LEU A 20 -12.47 11.34 8.51
CA LEU A 20 -11.41 10.99 9.46
C LEU A 20 -10.00 11.25 8.87
N PHE A 21 -9.82 10.98 7.58
CA PHE A 21 -8.52 11.04 6.89
C PHE A 21 -8.41 12.19 5.88
N HIS A 22 -9.37 13.10 5.83
CA HIS A 22 -9.32 14.25 4.94
C HIS A 22 -8.19 15.21 5.37
N ALA A 23 -7.48 15.71 4.38
CA ALA A 23 -6.60 16.86 4.48
C ALA A 23 -6.58 17.57 3.11
N PRO A 24 -6.38 18.90 3.08
CA PRO A 24 -6.30 19.65 1.82
C PRO A 24 -5.29 19.07 0.83
N ARG A 25 -5.46 19.41 -0.46
CA ARG A 25 -4.48 19.07 -1.50
C ARG A 25 -3.13 19.66 -1.11
N GLY A 26 -2.07 18.85 -1.24
CA GLY A 26 -0.70 19.25 -0.91
C GLY A 26 -0.33 19.09 0.57
N GLU A 27 -1.30 18.89 1.45
CA GLU A 27 -1.03 18.60 2.86
C GLU A 27 -0.85 17.10 3.11
N GLU A 28 0.18 16.76 3.88
CA GLU A 28 0.39 15.40 4.36
C GLU A 28 -0.46 15.11 5.59
N LEU A 29 -0.97 13.88 5.68
CA LEU A 29 -1.58 13.36 6.89
C LEU A 29 -0.79 12.13 7.33
N ALA A 30 -0.05 12.28 8.42
CA ALA A 30 0.64 11.20 9.10
C ALA A 30 0.36 11.30 10.60
N ARG A 31 0.11 10.16 11.24
CA ARG A 31 -0.15 10.03 12.68
C ARG A 31 0.60 8.84 13.22
N THR A 32 1.02 8.89 14.48
CA THR A 32 1.80 7.80 15.07
C THR A 32 0.91 6.60 15.47
N ALA A 33 -0.40 6.82 15.51
CA ALA A 33 -1.40 5.79 15.76
C ALA A 33 -2.80 6.18 15.25
N LEU A 34 -3.66 5.18 15.01
CA LEU A 34 -5.06 5.41 14.62
C LEU A 34 -5.85 6.15 15.70
N HIS A 35 -5.58 5.88 16.98
CA HIS A 35 -6.32 6.51 18.08
C HIS A 35 -6.08 8.04 18.20
N GLU A 36 -5.00 8.58 17.62
CA GLU A 36 -4.81 10.04 17.51
C GLU A 36 -5.86 10.69 16.60
N LEU A 37 -6.38 9.95 15.62
CA LEU A 37 -7.45 10.42 14.73
C LEU A 37 -8.83 10.19 15.35
N THR A 38 -9.06 9.05 16.00
CA THR A 38 -10.35 8.79 16.63
C THR A 38 -10.59 9.72 17.83
N ALA A 39 -9.54 10.16 18.53
CA ALA A 39 -9.62 11.13 19.61
C ALA A 39 -9.82 12.60 19.16
N ASP A 40 -9.65 12.90 17.87
CA ASP A 40 -9.93 14.23 17.33
C ASP A 40 -11.41 14.37 16.99
N GLY A 41 -12.20 14.93 17.91
CA GLY A 41 -13.64 15.18 17.70
C GLY A 41 -13.99 16.08 16.52
N ARG A 42 -13.02 16.80 15.92
CA ARG A 42 -13.25 17.57 14.68
C ARG A 42 -13.20 16.69 13.43
N ARG A 43 -12.55 15.52 13.52
CA ARG A 43 -12.37 14.56 12.42
C ARG A 43 -13.27 13.34 12.59
N ASN A 44 -13.39 12.86 13.81
CA ASN A 44 -14.19 11.69 14.13
C ASN A 44 -15.63 12.09 14.46
N LEU A 45 -16.52 11.98 13.47
CA LEU A 45 -17.95 12.24 13.63
C LEU A 45 -18.65 11.29 14.63
N LEU A 46 -17.98 10.21 15.03
CA LEU A 46 -18.45 9.26 16.05
C LEU A 46 -17.68 9.40 17.37
N HIS A 47 -16.97 10.52 17.57
CA HIS A 47 -16.19 10.76 18.78
C HIS A 47 -17.05 10.66 20.04
N ASP A 48 -16.65 9.78 20.96
CA ASP A 48 -17.30 9.51 22.24
C ASP A 48 -18.82 9.24 22.12
N HIS A 49 -19.23 8.67 20.98
CA HIS A 49 -20.64 8.38 20.67
C HIS A 49 -21.35 7.54 21.75
N LEU A 50 -20.63 6.67 22.45
CA LEU A 50 -21.19 5.82 23.52
C LEU A 50 -21.15 6.50 24.90
N GLY A 51 -20.43 7.61 25.03
CA GLY A 51 -20.20 8.30 26.30
C GLY A 51 -19.36 7.50 27.29
N TRP A 52 -18.50 6.60 26.80
CA TRP A 52 -17.65 5.75 27.64
C TRP A 52 -16.24 6.30 27.82
N ASN A 53 -15.97 7.49 27.27
CA ASN A 53 -14.62 8.01 27.04
C ASN A 53 -13.81 7.11 26.09
N GLU A 54 -14.47 6.35 25.21
CA GLU A 54 -13.81 5.37 24.35
C GLU A 54 -12.81 6.02 23.36
N ASP A 55 -12.98 7.31 23.06
CA ASP A 55 -12.08 8.08 22.21
C ASP A 55 -11.24 9.12 22.97
N ALA A 56 -11.16 9.02 24.30
CA ALA A 56 -10.32 9.95 25.06
C ALA A 56 -8.85 9.89 24.59
N ALA A 57 -8.24 11.06 24.42
CA ALA A 57 -6.84 11.17 23.99
C ALA A 57 -5.86 10.48 24.95
N ASP A 58 -6.17 10.44 26.25
CA ASP A 58 -5.45 9.61 27.21
C ASP A 58 -5.86 8.14 27.04
N THR A 59 -4.99 7.35 26.40
CA THR A 59 -5.18 5.91 26.16
C THR A 59 -5.18 5.05 27.43
N LYS A 60 -4.94 5.60 28.62
CA LYS A 60 -5.26 4.92 29.89
C LYS A 60 -6.78 4.83 30.08
N VAL A 61 -7.52 5.81 29.58
CA VAL A 61 -8.98 5.88 29.62
C VAL A 61 -9.59 5.46 28.28
N GLY A 62 -9.13 6.04 27.16
CA GLY A 62 -9.63 5.76 25.81
C GLY A 62 -8.98 4.56 25.12
N MET A 63 -9.51 4.19 23.96
CA MET A 63 -9.03 3.04 23.18
C MET A 63 -7.59 3.24 22.70
N PHE A 64 -6.79 2.17 22.76
CA PHE A 64 -5.44 2.15 22.19
C PHE A 64 -5.44 1.34 20.89
N LEU A 65 -5.44 2.05 19.76
CA LEU A 65 -5.55 1.50 18.41
C LEU A 65 -4.28 1.77 17.61
N ARG A 66 -3.53 0.71 17.27
CA ARG A 66 -2.30 0.74 16.46
C ARG A 66 -2.30 -0.43 15.46
N PRO A 67 -3.17 -0.39 14.44
CA PRO A 67 -3.23 -1.44 13.43
C PRO A 67 -2.04 -1.36 12.46
N ASP A 68 -1.64 -2.49 11.89
CA ASP A 68 -0.83 -2.52 10.68
C ASP A 68 -1.68 -2.37 9.40
N CYS A 69 -1.07 -2.53 8.22
CA CYS A 69 -1.75 -2.37 6.93
C CYS A 69 -2.95 -3.34 6.74
N ALA A 70 -2.85 -4.57 7.24
CA ALA A 70 -3.89 -5.58 7.13
C ALA A 70 -4.99 -5.37 8.17
N ASP A 71 -4.61 -4.93 9.37
CA ASP A 71 -5.54 -4.66 10.46
C ASP A 71 -6.38 -3.40 10.20
N THR A 72 -5.79 -2.38 9.57
CA THR A 72 -6.41 -1.06 9.38
C THR A 72 -7.84 -1.12 8.80
N PRO A 73 -8.12 -1.79 7.66
CA PRO A 73 -9.48 -1.87 7.14
C PRO A 73 -10.46 -2.52 8.12
N TYR A 74 -10.04 -3.56 8.82
CA TYR A 74 -10.87 -4.25 9.80
C TYR A 74 -11.10 -3.40 11.05
N PHE A 75 -10.08 -2.67 11.52
CA PHE A 75 -10.21 -1.76 12.65
C PHE A 75 -11.23 -0.67 12.34
N LEU A 76 -11.17 -0.06 11.14
CA LEU A 76 -12.13 0.95 10.71
C LEU A 76 -13.55 0.37 10.63
N ARG A 77 -13.72 -0.80 9.99
CA ARG A 77 -15.02 -1.43 9.83
C ARG A 77 -15.62 -1.88 11.18
N ALA A 78 -14.80 -2.48 12.05
CA ALA A 78 -15.20 -2.91 13.39
C ALA A 78 -15.57 -1.73 14.29
N TYR A 79 -14.77 -0.65 14.25
CA TYR A 79 -15.00 0.56 15.04
C TYR A 79 -16.33 1.20 14.67
N TYR A 80 -16.55 1.39 13.37
CA TYR A 80 -17.81 1.93 12.86
C TYR A 80 -18.98 1.00 13.20
N ALA A 81 -18.85 -0.31 12.97
CA ALA A 81 -19.90 -1.28 13.24
C ALA A 81 -20.30 -1.32 14.71
N TRP A 82 -19.31 -1.32 15.61
CA TRP A 82 -19.53 -1.31 17.06
C TRP A 82 -20.33 -0.08 17.49
N LYS A 83 -19.88 1.11 17.09
CA LYS A 83 -20.54 2.37 17.46
C LYS A 83 -21.93 2.53 16.85
N ARG A 84 -22.17 1.92 15.68
CA ARG A 84 -23.44 2.01 14.96
C ARG A 84 -24.39 0.86 15.26
N GLY A 85 -23.94 -0.17 15.98
CA GLY A 85 -24.74 -1.36 16.30
C GLY A 85 -25.01 -2.29 15.10
N LEU A 86 -24.06 -2.37 14.17
CA LEU A 86 -24.10 -3.18 12.95
C LEU A 86 -23.54 -4.59 13.17
N PRO A 87 -23.94 -5.59 12.34
CA PRO A 87 -23.29 -6.89 12.34
C PRO A 87 -21.83 -6.77 11.92
N PHE A 88 -20.95 -7.48 12.64
CA PHE A 88 -19.53 -7.54 12.36
C PHE A 88 -18.97 -8.96 12.56
N GLY A 89 -17.94 -9.25 11.78
CA GLY A 89 -17.24 -10.53 11.76
C GLY A 89 -16.11 -10.49 10.75
N PHE A 90 -15.26 -11.51 10.81
CA PHE A 90 -14.14 -11.70 9.90
C PHE A 90 -13.82 -13.19 9.79
N ARG A 91 -13.11 -13.59 8.74
CA ARG A 91 -12.61 -14.95 8.58
C ARG A 91 -11.12 -15.01 8.86
N GLY A 92 -10.69 -16.08 9.54
CA GLY A 92 -9.28 -16.44 9.56
C GLY A 92 -8.90 -17.04 8.21
N CYS A 93 -7.91 -16.48 7.53
CA CYS A 93 -7.49 -16.96 6.21
C CYS A 93 -6.05 -17.48 6.24
N SER A 94 -5.67 -18.28 5.25
CA SER A 94 -4.26 -18.65 5.02
C SER A 94 -3.52 -17.50 4.33
N ARG A 95 -2.18 -17.52 4.40
CA ARG A 95 -1.33 -16.53 3.71
C ARG A 95 -1.20 -16.76 2.20
N GLY A 96 -1.80 -17.84 1.68
CA GLY A 96 -1.52 -18.40 0.35
C GLY A 96 -0.26 -19.27 0.34
N ALA A 97 0.03 -19.88 -0.80
CA ALA A 97 1.27 -20.62 -1.08
C ALA A 97 1.69 -20.33 -2.53
N PRO A 98 2.93 -20.66 -2.95
CA PRO A 98 3.33 -20.49 -4.35
C PRO A 98 2.30 -21.11 -5.32
N GLY A 99 1.75 -20.28 -6.21
CA GLY A 99 0.72 -20.67 -7.18
C GLY A 99 -0.68 -20.91 -6.60
N LYS A 100 -0.93 -20.61 -5.32
CA LYS A 100 -2.21 -20.84 -4.64
C LYS A 100 -2.66 -19.60 -3.87
N ALA A 101 -3.79 -19.03 -4.28
CA ALA A 101 -4.44 -17.95 -3.56
C ALA A 101 -4.77 -18.33 -2.09
N PRO A 102 -4.76 -17.35 -1.17
CA PRO A 102 -5.34 -17.47 0.17
C PRO A 102 -6.72 -18.11 0.18
N ARG A 103 -7.00 -18.92 1.22
CA ARG A 103 -8.32 -19.50 1.49
C ARG A 103 -8.75 -19.17 2.90
N CYS A 104 -10.04 -18.92 3.09
CA CYS A 104 -10.60 -18.53 4.37
C CYS A 104 -11.35 -19.68 5.04
N GLY A 105 -11.34 -19.67 6.37
CA GLY A 105 -12.13 -20.58 7.19
C GLY A 105 -13.54 -20.05 7.44
N LYS A 106 -14.17 -20.57 8.50
CA LYS A 106 -15.50 -20.15 8.94
C LYS A 106 -15.51 -18.68 9.37
N LEU A 107 -16.63 -18.00 9.11
CA LEU A 107 -16.89 -16.65 9.59
C LEU A 107 -16.92 -16.64 11.13
N ARG A 108 -16.07 -15.81 11.73
CA ARG A 108 -16.07 -15.53 13.17
C ARG A 108 -16.82 -14.23 13.39
N THR A 109 -17.83 -14.25 14.25
CA THR A 109 -18.75 -13.12 14.43
C THR A 109 -18.66 -12.59 15.86
N VAL A 110 -19.15 -11.37 16.08
CA VAL A 110 -19.21 -10.77 17.43
C VAL A 110 -20.48 -11.18 18.20
N VAL A 111 -21.27 -12.14 17.69
CA VAL A 111 -22.46 -12.65 18.37
C VAL A 111 -22.07 -13.85 19.24
N GLY A 112 -22.49 -13.81 20.50
CA GLY A 112 -22.19 -14.82 21.50
C GLY A 112 -21.34 -14.26 22.64
N PRO A 113 -20.95 -15.10 23.61
CA PRO A 113 -20.05 -14.68 24.67
C PRO A 113 -18.70 -14.23 24.08
N PRO A 114 -18.04 -13.23 24.67
CA PRO A 114 -16.76 -12.77 24.16
C PRO A 114 -15.75 -13.92 24.19
N GLU A 115 -15.04 -14.14 23.08
CA GLU A 115 -14.00 -15.16 22.98
C GLU A 115 -12.91 -15.00 24.05
N ASN A 116 -12.73 -13.77 24.53
CA ASN A 116 -11.74 -13.39 25.53
C ASN A 116 -12.39 -12.52 26.62
N ALA A 117 -12.15 -12.83 27.89
CA ALA A 117 -12.49 -11.94 29.01
C ALA A 117 -11.71 -10.62 28.91
N SER A 118 -12.23 -9.52 29.49
CA SER A 118 -11.52 -8.22 29.57
C SER A 118 -10.06 -8.38 30.02
N ASP A 119 -9.15 -7.57 29.48
CA ASP A 119 -7.76 -7.53 29.96
C ASP A 119 -7.59 -6.64 31.21
N GLY A 120 -8.68 -6.05 31.72
CA GLY A 120 -8.68 -5.20 32.91
C GLY A 120 -8.01 -3.84 32.72
N SER A 121 -7.48 -3.53 31.53
CA SER A 121 -6.79 -2.27 31.26
C SER A 121 -7.72 -1.07 31.08
N LYS A 122 -9.03 -1.32 31.03
CA LYS A 122 -10.12 -0.35 30.84
C LYS A 122 -11.35 -0.77 31.67
N PRO A 123 -12.18 0.20 32.10
CA PRO A 123 -13.38 -0.10 32.87
C PRO A 123 -14.48 -0.75 32.01
N GLY A 124 -15.30 -1.60 32.64
CA GLY A 124 -16.52 -2.14 32.05
C GLY A 124 -16.33 -2.86 30.70
N GLU A 125 -17.29 -2.66 29.80
CA GLU A 125 -17.31 -3.27 28.46
C GLU A 125 -16.18 -2.76 27.55
N LEU A 126 -15.67 -1.55 27.80
CA LEU A 126 -14.57 -0.97 27.03
C LEU A 126 -13.31 -1.85 27.08
N GLY A 127 -13.05 -2.54 28.19
CA GLY A 127 -11.92 -3.49 28.30
C GLY A 127 -12.10 -4.75 27.46
N VAL A 128 -13.34 -5.19 27.24
CA VAL A 128 -13.63 -6.32 26.34
C VAL A 128 -13.40 -5.89 24.89
N VAL A 129 -13.90 -4.71 24.52
CA VAL A 129 -13.71 -4.14 23.17
C VAL A 129 -12.23 -3.88 22.88
N GLN A 130 -11.52 -3.22 23.80
CA GLN A 130 -10.08 -2.98 23.70
C GLN A 130 -9.29 -4.27 23.45
N LYS A 131 -9.60 -5.35 24.18
CA LYS A 131 -8.97 -6.65 23.97
C LYS A 131 -9.38 -7.28 22.65
N TYR A 132 -10.63 -7.14 22.23
CA TYR A 132 -11.09 -7.63 20.93
C TYR A 132 -10.25 -7.05 19.78
N PHE A 133 -10.07 -5.72 19.73
CA PHE A 133 -9.23 -5.09 18.70
C PHE A 133 -7.78 -5.58 18.77
N ARG A 134 -7.16 -5.56 19.95
CA ARG A 134 -5.72 -5.84 20.11
C ARG A 134 -5.33 -7.31 20.04
N ARG A 135 -6.25 -8.23 20.32
CA ARG A 135 -5.97 -9.67 20.48
C ARG A 135 -6.78 -10.53 19.54
N THR A 136 -8.08 -10.30 19.42
CA THR A 136 -8.91 -11.12 18.54
C THR A 136 -8.75 -10.70 17.08
N LEU A 137 -8.89 -9.41 16.80
CA LEU A 137 -8.86 -8.89 15.43
C LEU A 137 -7.43 -8.83 14.89
N ALA A 138 -6.52 -8.13 15.58
CA ALA A 138 -5.13 -7.95 15.13
C ALA A 138 -4.33 -9.26 14.95
N TRP A 139 -4.74 -10.36 15.60
CA TRP A 139 -4.11 -11.68 15.41
C TRP A 139 -4.93 -12.61 14.52
N GLY A 140 -6.18 -12.23 14.23
CA GLY A 140 -7.14 -13.03 13.50
C GLY A 140 -7.17 -12.75 12.00
N VAL A 141 -6.69 -11.57 11.58
CA VAL A 141 -6.60 -11.17 10.18
C VAL A 141 -5.15 -10.94 9.76
N HIS A 142 -4.91 -11.00 8.46
CA HIS A 142 -3.63 -10.63 7.87
C HIS A 142 -3.82 -10.30 6.39
N THR A 143 -2.72 -9.95 5.71
CA THR A 143 -2.73 -9.50 4.30
C THR A 143 -3.26 -10.54 3.30
N GLY A 144 -3.33 -11.82 3.67
CA GLY A 144 -4.00 -12.85 2.86
C GLY A 144 -5.52 -12.70 2.76
N ASN A 145 -6.17 -12.05 3.73
CA ASN A 145 -7.62 -11.83 3.73
C ASN A 145 -8.06 -10.96 2.54
N GLY A 146 -7.28 -9.93 2.22
CA GLY A 146 -7.55 -9.05 1.06
C GLY A 146 -7.14 -9.67 -0.28
N ARG A 147 -6.38 -10.77 -0.30
CA ARG A 147 -5.83 -11.39 -1.53
C ARG A 147 -6.51 -12.71 -1.90
N THR A 148 -7.68 -13.01 -1.33
CA THR A 148 -8.46 -14.18 -1.72
C THR A 148 -8.80 -14.13 -3.22
N ALA A 149 -9.01 -15.30 -3.82
CA ALA A 149 -9.26 -15.41 -5.26
C ALA A 149 -10.53 -14.65 -5.69
N PHE A 150 -10.54 -14.21 -6.94
CA PHE A 150 -11.77 -13.74 -7.60
C PHE A 150 -12.81 -14.87 -7.69
N GLY A 151 -14.08 -14.55 -7.47
CA GLY A 151 -15.19 -15.51 -7.46
C GLY A 151 -15.24 -16.46 -6.23
N ASP A 152 -14.50 -16.17 -5.15
CA ASP A 152 -14.60 -16.90 -3.89
C ASP A 152 -15.54 -16.18 -2.92
N ASP A 153 -16.76 -16.71 -2.77
CA ASP A 153 -17.80 -16.16 -1.89
C ASP A 153 -17.50 -16.36 -0.40
N ASP A 154 -16.62 -17.31 -0.04
CA ASP A 154 -16.29 -17.65 1.34
C ASP A 154 -15.22 -16.73 1.93
N THR A 155 -15.30 -15.44 1.63
CA THR A 155 -14.27 -14.43 1.90
C THR A 155 -14.87 -13.17 2.52
N ASP A 156 -14.03 -12.34 3.14
CA ASP A 156 -14.48 -11.09 3.79
C ASP A 156 -14.66 -9.93 2.79
N PHE A 157 -14.13 -10.07 1.58
CA PHE A 157 -14.09 -9.01 0.58
C PHE A 157 -14.54 -9.50 -0.79
N TYR A 158 -15.22 -8.63 -1.54
CA TYR A 158 -15.58 -8.88 -2.95
C TYR A 158 -14.89 -7.85 -3.86
N PRO A 159 -14.49 -8.24 -5.09
CA PRO A 159 -13.85 -7.33 -6.03
C PRO A 159 -14.88 -6.34 -6.59
N VAL A 160 -14.44 -5.10 -6.82
CA VAL A 160 -15.31 -4.01 -7.29
C VAL A 160 -14.97 -3.56 -8.70
N ALA A 161 -15.95 -2.97 -9.40
CA ALA A 161 -15.72 -2.29 -10.66
C ALA A 161 -14.85 -1.03 -10.44
N LEU A 162 -13.87 -0.81 -11.32
CA LEU A 162 -13.05 0.38 -11.43
C LEU A 162 -13.89 1.53 -12.01
N THR A 163 -14.72 2.08 -11.13
CA THR A 163 -15.58 3.23 -11.34
C THR A 163 -15.49 4.14 -10.11
N ARG A 164 -15.88 5.41 -10.25
CA ARG A 164 -15.91 6.34 -9.10
C ARG A 164 -16.76 5.83 -7.94
N ARG A 165 -17.86 5.12 -8.23
CA ARG A 165 -18.70 4.49 -7.22
C ARG A 165 -18.02 3.29 -6.56
N GLY A 166 -17.41 2.42 -7.37
CA GLY A 166 -16.71 1.23 -6.87
C GLY A 166 -15.46 1.57 -6.06
N LEU A 167 -14.85 2.75 -6.29
CA LEU A 167 -13.70 3.25 -5.52
C LEU A 167 -14.09 4.24 -4.41
N ARG A 168 -15.25 4.04 -3.78
CA ARG A 168 -15.67 4.87 -2.65
C ARG A 168 -14.74 4.69 -1.43
N PRO A 169 -14.63 5.70 -0.54
CA PRO A 169 -13.84 5.57 0.69
C PRO A 169 -14.23 4.33 1.52
N GLY A 170 -13.26 3.65 2.09
CA GLY A 170 -13.44 2.39 2.82
C GLY A 170 -13.21 1.12 1.97
N VAL A 171 -13.19 1.25 0.64
CA VAL A 171 -12.70 0.20 -0.27
C VAL A 171 -11.22 -0.03 -0.02
N ILE A 172 -10.78 -1.28 -0.01
CA ILE A 172 -9.37 -1.63 0.14
C ILE A 172 -8.70 -1.78 -1.22
N TYR A 173 -7.40 -1.57 -1.27
CA TYR A 173 -6.55 -2.08 -2.33
C TYR A 173 -5.60 -3.12 -1.74
N ALA A 174 -5.73 -4.37 -2.15
CA ALA A 174 -4.79 -5.44 -1.79
C ALA A 174 -3.80 -5.65 -2.92
N ASP A 175 -2.54 -5.30 -2.68
CA ASP A 175 -1.47 -5.54 -3.65
C ASP A 175 -1.13 -7.06 -3.71
N PRO A 176 -0.49 -7.55 -4.79
CA PRO A 176 -0.17 -8.98 -4.95
C PRO A 176 0.80 -9.53 -3.89
N TYR A 177 1.50 -8.65 -3.17
CA TYR A 177 2.61 -8.98 -2.29
C TYR A 177 2.31 -8.73 -0.81
N GLY A 178 1.04 -8.49 -0.49
CA GLY A 178 0.56 -8.40 0.88
C GLY A 178 0.71 -7.03 1.50
N HIS A 179 0.68 -5.94 0.73
CA HIS A 179 0.38 -4.61 1.26
C HIS A 179 -1.10 -4.28 1.03
N VAL A 180 -1.74 -3.66 2.02
CA VAL A 180 -3.15 -3.31 1.96
C VAL A 180 -3.30 -1.82 2.24
N PHE A 181 -4.05 -1.14 1.38
CA PHE A 181 -4.44 0.25 1.56
C PHE A 181 -5.95 0.36 1.73
N VAL A 182 -6.41 1.44 2.34
CA VAL A 182 -7.83 1.80 2.40
C VAL A 182 -8.03 3.11 1.66
N VAL A 183 -8.85 3.12 0.60
CA VAL A 183 -9.22 4.34 -0.12
C VAL A 183 -9.90 5.30 0.85
N VAL A 184 -9.51 6.57 0.83
CA VAL A 184 -10.08 7.60 1.72
C VAL A 184 -10.72 8.74 0.96
N GLU A 185 -10.24 9.08 -0.23
CA GLU A 185 -10.78 10.20 -1.00
C GLU A 185 -10.38 10.14 -2.47
N LEU A 186 -11.34 10.38 -3.37
CA LEU A 186 -11.06 10.72 -4.76
C LEU A 186 -11.30 12.23 -4.92
N VAL A 187 -10.22 12.98 -5.16
CA VAL A 187 -10.25 14.43 -5.39
C VAL A 187 -10.32 14.69 -6.88
N ASP A 188 -11.28 15.52 -7.28
CA ASP A 188 -11.45 15.91 -8.67
C ASP A 188 -10.26 16.72 -9.20
N PRO A 189 -9.96 16.62 -10.51
CA PRO A 189 -9.10 17.60 -11.17
C PRO A 189 -9.63 19.01 -10.95
N SER A 190 -8.73 19.97 -10.79
CA SER A 190 -9.11 21.37 -10.56
C SER A 190 -8.23 22.29 -11.39
N GLY A 191 -8.85 22.92 -12.39
CA GLY A 191 -8.15 23.67 -13.42
C GLY A 191 -7.10 22.79 -14.08
N ASP A 192 -5.86 23.10 -13.76
CA ASP A 192 -4.66 22.57 -14.38
C ASP A 192 -4.09 21.35 -13.61
N ASP A 193 -4.52 21.13 -12.37
CA ASP A 193 -4.04 20.05 -11.52
C ASP A 193 -4.80 18.73 -11.75
N PRO A 194 -4.09 17.59 -11.80
CA PRO A 194 -4.71 16.28 -11.98
C PRO A 194 -5.58 15.87 -10.79
N GLY A 195 -6.52 14.97 -11.03
CA GLY A 195 -7.25 14.33 -9.93
C GLY A 195 -6.31 13.48 -9.08
N ILE A 196 -6.75 13.17 -7.86
CA ILE A 196 -5.92 12.39 -6.91
C ILE A 196 -6.78 11.35 -6.23
N LEU A 197 -6.37 10.09 -6.29
CA LEU A 197 -6.90 9.05 -5.41
C LEU A 197 -6.00 8.93 -4.19
N TYR A 198 -6.53 9.30 -3.03
CA TYR A 198 -5.88 9.10 -1.75
C TYR A 198 -6.33 7.80 -1.10
N ALA A 199 -5.36 7.10 -0.51
CA ALA A 199 -5.58 5.98 0.38
C ALA A 199 -4.74 6.16 1.65
N ILE A 200 -4.95 5.31 2.64
CA ILE A 200 -4.10 5.20 3.82
C ILE A 200 -3.55 3.78 3.95
N ASP A 201 -2.44 3.64 4.65
CA ASP A 201 -1.96 2.38 5.18
C ASP A 201 -1.53 2.54 6.64
N GLY A 202 -1.67 1.45 7.39
CA GLY A 202 -1.03 1.28 8.69
C GLY A 202 0.35 0.67 8.52
N GLN A 203 1.32 1.18 9.26
CA GLN A 203 2.67 0.60 9.29
C GLN A 203 2.80 -0.40 10.45
N PRO A 204 3.80 -1.31 10.43
CA PRO A 204 4.04 -2.22 11.54
C PRO A 204 4.35 -1.53 12.88
N ASP A 205 4.81 -0.28 12.86
CA ASP A 205 4.96 0.56 14.05
C ASP A 205 3.63 1.19 14.51
N GLY A 206 2.52 0.92 13.85
CA GLY A 206 1.18 1.42 14.15
C GLY A 206 0.89 2.82 13.61
N SER A 207 1.85 3.48 12.94
CA SER A 207 1.60 4.78 12.30
C SER A 207 0.64 4.64 11.13
N ILE A 208 -0.14 5.69 10.88
CA ILE A 208 -1.12 5.75 9.77
C ILE A 208 -0.74 6.92 8.88
N THR A 209 -0.56 6.64 7.59
CA THR A 209 -0.13 7.67 6.62
C THR A 209 -1.05 7.70 5.42
N ARG A 210 -1.44 8.91 4.98
CA ARG A 210 -2.16 9.13 3.73
C ARG A 210 -1.19 9.17 2.57
N LYS A 211 -1.51 8.42 1.51
CA LYS A 211 -0.69 8.25 0.31
C LYS A 211 -1.52 8.48 -0.95
N ARG A 212 -0.85 8.94 -2.00
CA ARG A 212 -1.43 9.08 -3.35
C ARG A 212 -1.32 7.74 -4.08
N PHE A 213 -2.34 7.40 -4.85
CA PHE A 213 -2.28 6.35 -5.85
C PHE A 213 -1.21 6.69 -6.89
N TRP A 214 -0.28 5.77 -7.08
CA TRP A 214 0.67 5.77 -8.19
C TRP A 214 1.30 4.38 -8.32
N GLU A 215 1.82 4.07 -9.51
CA GLU A 215 2.23 2.72 -9.93
C GLU A 215 3.29 2.09 -9.01
N GLY A 216 4.20 2.88 -8.45
CA GLY A 216 5.23 2.36 -7.55
C GLY A 216 4.78 2.17 -6.11
N ASN A 217 3.62 2.64 -5.66
CA ASN A 217 3.08 2.26 -4.35
C ASN A 217 1.95 1.24 -4.44
N PHE A 218 1.15 1.29 -5.50
CA PHE A 218 -0.01 0.43 -5.72
C PHE A 218 0.35 -0.64 -6.74
N LEU A 219 1.21 -1.57 -6.33
CA LEU A 219 1.74 -2.61 -7.21
C LEU A 219 0.61 -3.49 -7.75
N TRP A 220 0.68 -3.81 -9.03
CA TRP A 220 -0.34 -4.61 -9.72
C TRP A 220 0.28 -5.83 -10.41
N ASN A 221 -0.41 -6.96 -10.34
CA ASN A 221 -0.10 -8.17 -11.10
C ASN A 221 -1.37 -9.04 -11.22
N ALA A 222 -1.70 -9.45 -12.45
CA ALA A 222 -2.88 -10.27 -12.74
C ALA A 222 -2.67 -11.77 -12.47
N ASP A 223 -1.46 -12.21 -12.12
CA ASP A 223 -1.17 -13.62 -11.84
C ASP A 223 -2.04 -14.14 -10.67
N PRO A 224 -2.99 -15.06 -10.93
CA PRO A 224 -3.87 -15.60 -9.90
C PRO A 224 -3.10 -16.40 -8.84
N GLY A 225 -1.88 -16.84 -9.13
CA GLY A 225 -0.97 -17.48 -8.18
C GLY A 225 -0.50 -16.56 -7.05
N LEU A 226 -0.61 -15.24 -7.22
CA LEU A 226 -0.33 -14.23 -6.18
C LEU A 226 -1.56 -13.88 -5.33
N GLY A 227 -2.72 -14.48 -5.65
CA GLY A 227 -4.01 -14.17 -5.06
C GLY A 227 -4.84 -13.21 -5.93
N GLY A 228 -6.06 -12.91 -5.51
CA GLY A 228 -6.88 -11.89 -6.17
C GLY A 228 -6.48 -10.50 -5.70
N SER A 229 -5.55 -9.85 -6.42
CA SER A 229 -5.11 -8.48 -6.14
C SER A 229 -6.15 -7.45 -6.62
N GLY A 230 -6.12 -6.25 -6.06
CA GLY A 230 -6.88 -5.11 -6.55
C GLY A 230 -7.81 -4.46 -5.54
N PHE A 231 -8.71 -3.64 -6.07
CA PHE A 231 -9.71 -2.95 -5.28
C PHE A 231 -10.83 -3.90 -4.87
N LYS A 232 -11.15 -3.92 -3.57
CA LYS A 232 -12.20 -4.76 -3.00
C LYS A 232 -12.97 -4.04 -1.90
N ALA A 233 -14.26 -4.33 -1.79
CA ALA A 233 -15.10 -3.83 -0.70
C ALA A 233 -15.38 -4.95 0.31
N PHE A 234 -15.68 -4.57 1.56
CA PHE A 234 -16.15 -5.52 2.55
C PHE A 234 -17.46 -6.15 2.10
N ARG A 235 -17.52 -7.48 2.16
CA ARG A 235 -18.76 -8.23 1.97
C ARG A 235 -19.70 -7.85 3.12
N PRO A 236 -20.88 -7.26 2.84
CA PRO A 236 -21.79 -6.87 3.90
C PRO A 236 -22.24 -8.12 4.66
N LEU A 237 -22.31 -7.99 5.98
CA LEU A 237 -22.84 -9.03 6.84
C LEU A 237 -24.31 -8.76 7.12
N ALA A 238 -25.13 -9.81 7.07
CA ALA A 238 -26.55 -9.73 7.39
C ALA A 238 -26.85 -10.61 8.61
N GLN A 239 -27.71 -10.10 9.48
CA GLN A 239 -28.31 -10.88 10.54
C GLN A 239 -29.54 -11.58 9.98
N VAL A 240 -29.58 -12.91 10.09
CA VAL A 240 -30.71 -13.74 9.67
C VAL A 240 -31.22 -14.56 10.85
N THR A 241 -32.49 -14.91 10.84
CA THR A 241 -33.08 -15.81 11.84
C THR A 241 -33.27 -17.19 11.22
N ARG A 242 -32.59 -18.20 11.75
CA ARG A 242 -32.74 -19.60 11.33
C ARG A 242 -33.03 -20.47 12.54
N GLY A 243 -34.12 -21.25 12.48
CA GLY A 243 -34.52 -22.13 13.58
C GLY A 243 -34.74 -21.42 14.92
N GLY A 244 -35.14 -20.14 14.90
CA GLY A 244 -35.31 -19.31 16.11
C GLY A 244 -34.03 -18.69 16.68
N ALA A 245 -32.85 -19.03 16.14
CA ALA A 245 -31.58 -18.42 16.51
C ALA A 245 -31.18 -17.32 15.52
N SER A 246 -30.55 -16.26 16.05
CA SER A 246 -29.94 -15.22 15.23
C SER A 246 -28.55 -15.66 14.76
N GLU A 247 -28.33 -15.67 13.45
CA GLU A 247 -27.06 -15.98 12.81
C GLU A 247 -26.58 -14.75 12.02
N ILE A 248 -25.27 -14.56 11.91
CA ILE A 248 -24.69 -13.59 10.99
C ILE A 248 -24.08 -14.35 9.81
N ILE A 249 -24.48 -13.97 8.62
CA ILE A 249 -23.98 -14.51 7.36
C ILE A 249 -23.30 -13.41 6.54
N ALA A 250 -22.34 -13.80 5.70
CA ALA A 250 -21.82 -12.93 4.65
C ALA A 250 -22.64 -13.12 3.38
N ILE A 251 -22.90 -12.03 2.65
CA ILE A 251 -23.70 -12.05 1.42
C ILE A 251 -22.81 -12.43 0.23
N ASP A 252 -23.20 -13.45 -0.55
CA ASP A 252 -22.46 -13.91 -1.73
C ASP A 252 -22.52 -12.91 -2.91
N ASP A 253 -21.67 -13.11 -3.91
CA ASP A 253 -21.56 -12.22 -5.06
C ASP A 253 -22.87 -12.15 -5.89
N ALA A 254 -23.61 -13.26 -5.97
CA ALA A 254 -24.87 -13.33 -6.72
C ALA A 254 -25.97 -12.49 -6.06
N GLU A 255 -26.12 -12.60 -4.75
CA GLU A 255 -27.06 -11.79 -3.98
C GLU A 255 -26.61 -10.32 -3.96
N LEU A 256 -25.30 -10.03 -3.82
CA LEU A 256 -24.76 -8.67 -3.89
C LEU A 256 -25.13 -7.95 -5.19
N ALA A 257 -24.96 -8.62 -6.33
CA ALA A 257 -25.29 -8.07 -7.64
C ALA A 257 -26.78 -7.68 -7.77
N SER A 258 -27.66 -8.37 -7.04
CA SER A 258 -29.11 -8.10 -7.05
C SER A 258 -29.54 -6.96 -6.10
N ARG A 259 -28.69 -6.57 -5.14
CA ARG A 259 -29.05 -5.64 -4.08
C ARG A 259 -28.89 -4.17 -4.51
N PRO A 260 -29.94 -3.33 -4.38
CA PRO A 260 -29.81 -1.89 -4.55
C PRO A 260 -28.72 -1.33 -3.61
N GLY A 261 -27.74 -0.63 -4.17
CA GLY A 261 -26.60 -0.09 -3.42
C GLY A 261 -25.30 -0.89 -3.54
N TYR A 262 -25.35 -2.20 -3.86
CA TYR A 262 -24.20 -3.11 -3.90
C TYR A 262 -23.86 -3.70 -5.28
N GLY A 263 -24.49 -3.20 -6.35
CA GLY A 263 -24.21 -3.61 -7.74
C GLY A 263 -22.85 -3.15 -8.30
N ASP A 264 -21.83 -3.04 -7.46
CA ASP A 264 -20.45 -2.72 -7.84
C ASP A 264 -19.53 -3.94 -7.85
N VAL A 265 -20.03 -5.14 -7.52
CA VAL A 265 -19.26 -6.39 -7.68
C VAL A 265 -18.83 -6.59 -9.14
N SER A 266 -17.54 -6.83 -9.35
CA SER A 266 -16.98 -7.04 -10.69
C SER A 266 -15.66 -7.79 -10.65
N ASP A 267 -15.53 -8.77 -11.55
CA ASP A 267 -14.30 -9.50 -11.81
C ASP A 267 -13.42 -8.82 -12.88
N GLU A 268 -13.77 -7.62 -13.37
CA GLU A 268 -13.05 -6.97 -14.48
C GLU A 268 -11.55 -6.82 -14.25
N GLN A 269 -11.16 -6.64 -12.98
CA GLN A 269 -9.77 -6.49 -12.57
C GLN A 269 -8.95 -7.77 -12.81
N ARG A 270 -9.58 -8.95 -12.82
CA ARG A 270 -8.91 -10.26 -12.90
C ARG A 270 -8.03 -10.45 -14.14
N THR A 271 -8.39 -9.83 -15.25
CA THR A 271 -7.73 -10.03 -16.55
C THR A 271 -6.95 -8.81 -17.04
N LEU A 272 -6.88 -7.74 -16.23
CA LEU A 272 -6.16 -6.53 -16.61
C LEU A 272 -4.65 -6.74 -16.47
N GLU A 273 -3.94 -6.70 -17.59
CA GLU A 273 -2.48 -6.56 -17.59
C GLU A 273 -2.08 -5.22 -16.93
N ALA A 274 -0.85 -5.15 -16.41
CA ALA A 274 -0.42 -4.02 -15.58
C ALA A 274 -0.60 -2.64 -16.24
N ASN A 275 -0.18 -2.49 -17.50
CA ASN A 275 -0.37 -1.24 -18.23
C ASN A 275 -1.87 -0.89 -18.37
N ALA A 276 -2.72 -1.86 -18.68
CA ALA A 276 -4.15 -1.63 -18.84
C ALA A 276 -4.83 -1.23 -17.51
N PHE A 277 -4.41 -1.84 -16.40
CA PHE A 277 -4.88 -1.46 -15.07
C PHE A 277 -4.52 -0.01 -14.73
N TYR A 278 -3.25 0.38 -14.89
CA TYR A 278 -2.82 1.75 -14.57
C TYR A 278 -3.41 2.78 -15.53
N ASP A 279 -3.51 2.48 -16.83
CA ASP A 279 -4.16 3.34 -17.83
C ASP A 279 -5.65 3.57 -17.47
N ARG A 280 -6.36 2.51 -17.02
CA ARG A 280 -7.74 2.60 -16.53
C ARG A 280 -7.87 3.47 -15.28
N MET A 281 -6.97 3.29 -14.31
CA MET A 281 -6.97 4.08 -13.08
C MET A 281 -6.67 5.54 -13.35
N ASP A 282 -5.70 5.83 -14.20
CA ASP A 282 -5.36 7.19 -14.62
C ASP A 282 -6.54 7.91 -15.26
N ALA A 283 -7.27 7.25 -16.16
CA ALA A 283 -8.45 7.81 -16.81
C ALA A 283 -9.62 8.03 -15.81
N LEU A 284 -9.73 7.20 -14.78
CA LEU A 284 -10.72 7.35 -13.72
C LEU A 284 -10.40 8.52 -12.81
N VAL A 285 -9.13 8.62 -12.40
CA VAL A 285 -8.64 9.62 -11.45
C VAL A 285 -8.59 11.00 -12.10
N THR A 286 -8.04 11.09 -13.31
CA THR A 286 -7.96 12.32 -14.09
C THR A 286 -8.66 12.15 -15.43
N PRO A 287 -10.01 12.29 -15.47
CA PRO A 287 -10.78 12.14 -16.69
C PRO A 287 -10.54 13.30 -17.66
N GLY A 288 -10.60 13.01 -18.96
CA GLY A 288 -10.54 13.99 -20.03
C GLY A 288 -9.12 14.25 -20.59
N PRO A 289 -8.97 15.28 -21.44
CA PRO A 289 -7.70 15.68 -22.02
C PRO A 289 -6.70 16.13 -20.95
N ARG A 290 -5.42 15.84 -21.17
CA ARG A 290 -4.29 16.08 -20.26
C ARG A 290 -3.08 16.57 -21.03
N ASP A 291 -2.34 17.51 -20.44
CA ASP A 291 -1.07 17.94 -21.00
C ASP A 291 0.01 16.87 -20.76
N ALA A 292 0.53 16.28 -21.84
CA ALA A 292 1.52 15.22 -21.76
C ALA A 292 2.87 15.68 -21.18
N ALA A 293 3.27 16.93 -21.44
CA ALA A 293 4.52 17.49 -20.94
C ALA A 293 4.45 17.71 -19.43
N ARG A 294 3.32 18.20 -18.93
CA ARG A 294 3.07 18.34 -17.49
C ARG A 294 2.97 16.99 -16.78
N ALA A 295 2.25 16.03 -17.35
CA ALA A 295 2.14 14.70 -16.76
C ALA A 295 3.51 13.99 -16.69
N LEU A 296 4.40 14.23 -17.66
CA LEU A 296 5.80 13.78 -17.60
C LEU A 296 6.55 14.46 -16.44
N ASP A 297 6.39 15.77 -16.27
CA ASP A 297 7.03 16.51 -15.17
C ASP A 297 6.61 15.97 -13.80
N GLU A 298 5.32 15.67 -13.62
CA GLU A 298 4.79 15.08 -12.39
C GLU A 298 5.35 13.68 -12.13
N ALA A 299 5.51 12.86 -13.17
CA ALA A 299 6.16 11.55 -13.06
C ALA A 299 7.65 11.67 -12.65
N MET A 300 8.36 12.67 -13.17
CA MET A 300 9.75 12.94 -12.80
C MET A 300 9.88 13.45 -11.36
N LEU A 301 8.95 14.30 -10.90
CA LEU A 301 8.89 14.74 -9.51
C LEU A 301 8.60 13.57 -8.57
N ALA A 302 7.69 12.66 -8.93
CA ALA A 302 7.42 11.45 -8.15
C ALA A 302 8.65 10.54 -8.06
N LEU A 303 9.44 10.40 -9.13
CA LEU A 303 10.71 9.67 -9.10
C LEU A 303 11.73 10.33 -8.15
N LEU A 304 11.81 11.67 -8.16
CA LEU A 304 12.68 12.42 -7.23
C LEU A 304 12.25 12.25 -5.77
N GLU A 305 10.94 12.29 -5.48
CA GLU A 305 10.39 12.02 -4.16
C GLU A 305 10.75 10.60 -3.70
N ALA A 306 10.61 9.59 -4.56
CA ALA A 306 10.98 8.20 -4.26
C ALA A 306 12.48 8.06 -3.92
N ALA A 307 13.35 8.76 -4.66
CA ALA A 307 14.78 8.81 -4.36
C ALA A 307 15.06 9.46 -2.99
N ARG A 308 14.41 10.58 -2.67
CA ARG A 308 14.57 11.26 -1.37
C ARG A 308 14.12 10.41 -0.19
N VAL A 309 12.99 9.71 -0.30
CA VAL A 309 12.53 8.76 0.74
C VAL A 309 13.55 7.63 0.94
N ARG A 310 14.18 7.17 -0.14
CA ARG A 310 15.24 6.17 -0.04
C ARG A 310 16.50 6.70 0.65
N VAL A 311 16.84 7.99 0.52
CA VAL A 311 17.95 8.61 1.26
C VAL A 311 17.77 8.41 2.76
N THR A 312 16.59 8.74 3.30
CA THR A 312 16.27 8.51 4.72
C THR A 312 16.42 7.04 5.12
N SER A 313 16.02 6.11 4.24
CA SER A 313 16.14 4.67 4.53
C SER A 313 17.59 4.19 4.57
N VAL A 314 18.44 4.73 3.69
CA VAL A 314 19.89 4.44 3.69
C VAL A 314 20.54 5.05 4.93
N ASP A 315 20.23 6.30 5.25
CA ASP A 315 20.75 7.03 6.42
C ASP A 315 20.39 6.33 7.73
N ASN A 316 19.17 5.77 7.86
CA ASN A 316 18.79 4.96 9.02
C ASN A 316 19.69 3.72 9.19
N GLY A 317 20.06 3.07 8.09
CA GLY A 317 21.03 1.98 8.10
C GLY A 317 22.42 2.45 8.51
N GLU A 318 22.89 3.59 7.99
CA GLU A 318 24.19 4.15 8.39
C GLU A 318 24.24 4.53 9.87
N ALA A 319 23.15 5.09 10.41
CA ALA A 319 23.05 5.40 11.83
C ALA A 319 23.18 4.14 12.71
N HIS A 320 22.64 3.00 12.29
CA HIS A 320 22.82 1.73 12.99
C HIS A 320 24.31 1.33 13.08
N PHE A 321 25.06 1.39 11.98
CA PHE A 321 26.47 1.04 11.98
C PHE A 321 27.34 2.07 12.70
N ALA A 322 27.03 3.36 12.59
CA ALA A 322 27.71 4.41 13.34
C ALA A 322 27.53 4.23 14.87
N GLY A 323 26.38 3.71 15.30
CA GLY A 323 26.09 3.34 16.69
C GLY A 323 26.73 2.03 17.17
N GLY A 324 27.59 1.39 16.38
CA GLY A 324 28.25 0.12 16.73
C GLY A 324 27.45 -1.13 16.36
N GLY A 325 26.45 -1.00 15.49
CA GLY A 325 25.68 -2.12 14.94
C GLY A 325 26.54 -3.13 14.17
N GLY A 326 26.27 -4.41 14.38
CA GLY A 326 26.97 -5.51 13.70
C GLY A 326 26.42 -5.81 12.31
N VAL A 327 27.01 -6.79 11.64
CA VAL A 327 26.53 -7.30 10.35
C VAL A 327 25.09 -7.79 10.49
N ILE A 328 24.20 -7.31 9.62
CA ILE A 328 22.79 -7.69 9.60
C ILE A 328 22.63 -8.94 8.75
N ALA A 329 22.04 -10.00 9.31
CA ALA A 329 21.78 -11.22 8.57
C ALA A 329 20.75 -10.98 7.45
N MET A 330 21.07 -11.40 6.23
CA MET A 330 20.14 -11.36 5.08
C MET A 330 19.19 -12.58 5.13
N PRO A 331 17.87 -12.37 5.12
CA PRO A 331 16.89 -13.45 4.96
C PRO A 331 17.05 -14.21 3.64
N ALA A 332 16.40 -15.37 3.55
CA ALA A 332 16.38 -16.18 2.33
C ALA A 332 15.04 -16.08 1.60
N GLY A 333 15.08 -16.23 0.27
CA GLY A 333 13.91 -16.30 -0.58
C GLY A 333 13.09 -15.01 -0.54
N HIS A 334 11.77 -15.16 -0.65
CA HIS A 334 10.81 -14.05 -0.55
C HIS A 334 10.93 -13.22 0.75
N ALA A 335 11.47 -13.79 1.83
CA ALA A 335 11.52 -13.14 3.13
C ALA A 335 12.40 -11.88 3.14
N ILE A 336 13.24 -11.66 2.12
CA ILE A 336 13.95 -10.38 1.98
C ILE A 336 13.00 -9.19 1.87
N PHE A 337 11.74 -9.40 1.45
CA PHE A 337 10.71 -8.38 1.31
C PHE A 337 9.67 -8.37 2.46
N GLU A 338 9.72 -9.31 3.39
CA GLU A 338 8.60 -9.60 4.34
C GLU A 338 9.05 -9.92 5.77
N THR A 339 10.30 -9.66 6.09
CA THR A 339 10.84 -10.00 7.40
C THR A 339 10.52 -8.92 8.43
N THR A 340 10.99 -9.14 9.66
CA THR A 340 10.94 -8.16 10.75
C THR A 340 12.36 -7.93 11.30
N GLY A 341 12.53 -6.90 12.13
CA GLY A 341 13.78 -6.62 12.82
C GLY A 341 14.78 -5.83 11.96
N ALA A 342 16.08 -6.01 12.23
CA ALA A 342 17.12 -5.15 11.66
C ALA A 342 17.14 -5.11 10.12
N TRP A 343 16.89 -6.24 9.45
CA TRP A 343 16.81 -6.24 7.98
C TRP A 343 15.65 -5.38 7.48
N GLU A 344 14.46 -5.53 8.05
CA GLU A 344 13.28 -4.72 7.68
C GLU A 344 13.52 -3.22 7.92
N ASN A 345 14.20 -2.90 9.02
CA ASN A 345 14.46 -1.51 9.41
C ASN A 345 15.49 -0.80 8.52
N PHE A 346 16.49 -1.52 8.00
CA PHE A 346 17.68 -0.91 7.39
C PHE A 346 17.93 -1.30 5.92
N ALA A 347 17.43 -2.45 5.47
CA ALA A 347 17.46 -2.84 4.07
C ALA A 347 16.39 -2.10 3.25
N THR A 348 16.54 -2.10 1.94
CA THR A 348 15.61 -1.39 1.04
C THR A 348 15.04 -2.22 -0.13
N PRO A 349 14.91 -3.56 -0.09
CA PRO A 349 14.56 -4.34 -1.29
C PRO A 349 13.21 -3.95 -1.90
N ALA A 350 12.17 -3.77 -1.09
CA ALA A 350 10.88 -3.29 -1.59
C ALA A 350 10.95 -1.86 -2.15
N ARG A 351 11.74 -0.98 -1.53
CA ARG A 351 11.91 0.42 -1.97
C ARG A 351 12.72 0.50 -3.26
N ASP A 352 13.78 -0.29 -3.40
CA ASP A 352 14.62 -0.37 -4.59
C ASP A 352 13.82 -0.92 -5.78
N LEU A 353 12.97 -1.93 -5.57
CA LEU A 353 12.05 -2.43 -6.61
C LEU A 353 11.09 -1.33 -7.10
N ARG A 354 10.51 -0.55 -6.17
CA ARG A 354 9.62 0.58 -6.52
C ARG A 354 10.35 1.71 -7.23
N LEU A 355 11.60 1.97 -6.84
CA LEU A 355 12.46 2.94 -7.50
C LEU A 355 12.73 2.53 -8.95
N LEU A 356 13.01 1.25 -9.20
CA LEU A 356 13.18 0.70 -10.55
C LEU A 356 11.91 0.86 -11.39
N ILE A 357 10.74 0.56 -10.83
CA ILE A 357 9.44 0.76 -11.50
C ILE A 357 9.23 2.24 -11.85
N ALA A 358 9.55 3.16 -10.93
CA ALA A 358 9.44 4.60 -11.19
C ALA A 358 10.39 5.07 -12.31
N ILE A 359 11.60 4.52 -12.37
CA ILE A 359 12.55 4.77 -13.47
C ILE A 359 11.95 4.28 -14.80
N ASP A 360 11.39 3.08 -14.82
CA ASP A 360 10.80 2.50 -16.03
C ASP A 360 9.59 3.30 -16.52
N LEU A 361 8.75 3.80 -15.62
CA LEU A 361 7.63 4.69 -15.95
C LEU A 361 8.11 5.98 -16.63
N VAL A 362 9.15 6.62 -16.09
CA VAL A 362 9.72 7.85 -16.67
C VAL A 362 10.36 7.58 -18.03
N LEU A 363 11.08 6.46 -18.18
CA LEU A 363 11.69 6.07 -19.44
C LEU A 363 10.66 5.68 -20.50
N GLY A 364 9.62 4.94 -20.12
CA GLY A 364 8.54 4.44 -20.97
C GLY A 364 7.34 5.38 -21.11
N PHE A 365 7.45 6.64 -20.67
CA PHE A 365 6.32 7.57 -20.67
C PHE A 365 5.74 7.81 -22.08
N GLY A 366 6.58 7.78 -23.12
CA GLY A 366 6.13 7.86 -24.51
C GLY A 366 5.15 6.76 -24.90
N ASP A 367 5.40 5.52 -24.46
CA ASP A 367 4.51 4.38 -24.70
C ASP A 367 3.16 4.56 -23.99
N LYS A 368 3.20 5.13 -22.77
CA LYS A 368 1.98 5.50 -22.04
C LYS A 368 1.16 6.52 -22.80
N VAL A 369 1.78 7.56 -23.35
CA VAL A 369 1.11 8.57 -24.19
C VAL A 369 0.47 7.94 -25.42
N ARG A 370 1.17 7.01 -26.09
CA ARG A 370 0.62 6.29 -27.26
C ARG A 370 -0.61 5.45 -26.92
N ARG A 371 -0.55 4.66 -25.84
CA ARG A 371 -1.69 3.84 -25.40
C ARG A 371 -2.90 4.68 -24.99
N ASN A 372 -2.65 5.87 -24.47
CA ASN A 372 -3.67 6.81 -23.99
C ASN A 372 -3.84 8.02 -24.92
N ALA A 373 -3.72 7.83 -26.24
CA ALA A 373 -3.72 8.92 -27.21
C ALA A 373 -4.94 9.86 -27.07
N ALA A 374 -6.13 9.31 -26.82
CA ALA A 374 -7.36 10.09 -26.63
C ALA A 374 -7.30 11.08 -25.44
N ALA A 375 -6.39 10.85 -24.49
CA ALA A 375 -6.22 11.73 -23.34
C ALA A 375 -5.05 12.71 -23.52
N PHE A 376 -4.01 12.37 -24.27
CA PHE A 376 -2.76 13.16 -24.32
C PHE A 376 -2.49 13.86 -25.65
N ALA A 377 -3.05 13.36 -26.76
CA ALA A 377 -2.84 13.93 -28.08
C ALA A 377 -4.00 14.83 -28.48
N ARG A 378 -3.66 15.94 -29.14
CA ARG A 378 -4.63 16.79 -29.83
C ARG A 378 -5.04 16.15 -31.16
N ASP A 379 -6.23 16.49 -31.64
CA ASP A 379 -6.73 16.02 -32.93
C ASP A 379 -5.75 16.35 -34.06
N GLY A 380 -5.36 15.34 -34.83
CA GLY A 380 -4.41 15.47 -35.95
C GLY A 380 -2.95 15.69 -35.54
N GLN A 381 -2.62 15.63 -34.24
CA GLN A 381 -1.23 15.75 -33.77
C GLN A 381 -0.40 14.53 -34.18
N ASP A 382 0.79 14.78 -34.72
CA ASP A 382 1.77 13.74 -34.98
C ASP A 382 2.29 13.15 -33.65
N MET A 383 1.94 11.88 -33.42
CA MET A 383 2.29 11.15 -32.21
C MET A 383 3.79 10.90 -32.07
N ASP A 384 4.50 10.66 -33.19
CA ASP A 384 5.94 10.42 -33.15
C ASP A 384 6.70 11.71 -32.83
N ALA A 385 6.25 12.82 -33.40
CA ALA A 385 6.78 14.14 -33.06
C ALA A 385 6.52 14.52 -31.59
N LEU A 386 5.33 14.21 -31.06
CA LEU A 386 4.98 14.42 -29.65
C LEU A 386 5.89 13.60 -28.72
N VAL A 387 5.99 12.29 -28.94
CA VAL A 387 6.81 11.41 -28.11
C VAL A 387 8.29 11.83 -28.16
N ALA A 388 8.82 12.14 -29.34
CA ALA A 388 10.20 12.62 -29.46
C ALA A 388 10.42 13.96 -28.72
N ALA A 389 9.41 14.85 -28.67
CA ALA A 389 9.49 16.07 -27.89
C ALA A 389 9.49 15.80 -26.38
N LEU A 390 8.67 14.87 -25.91
CA LEU A 390 8.62 14.45 -24.51
C LEU A 390 9.93 13.80 -24.06
N GLU A 391 10.55 12.97 -24.90
CA GLU A 391 11.85 12.36 -24.61
C GLU A 391 12.96 13.42 -24.48
N ARG A 392 12.99 14.41 -25.38
CA ARG A 392 13.93 15.54 -25.27
C ARG A 392 13.72 16.34 -23.98
N GLN A 393 12.46 16.59 -23.61
CA GLN A 393 12.12 17.26 -22.36
C GLN A 393 12.57 16.45 -21.15
N ARG A 394 12.27 15.14 -21.11
CA ARG A 394 12.69 14.22 -20.05
C ARG A 394 14.20 14.29 -19.86
N ASP A 395 14.97 14.15 -20.94
CA ASP A 395 16.42 14.08 -20.87
C ASP A 395 17.02 15.42 -20.42
N ALA A 396 16.51 16.54 -20.93
CA ALA A 396 16.92 17.88 -20.49
C ALA A 396 16.63 18.11 -19.00
N LYS A 397 15.42 17.77 -18.53
CA LYS A 397 15.03 17.94 -17.13
C LYS A 397 15.74 16.98 -16.20
N ALA A 398 15.98 15.74 -16.62
CA ALA A 398 16.67 14.75 -15.80
C ALA A 398 18.13 15.16 -15.55
N ALA A 399 18.75 15.83 -16.52
CA ALA A 399 20.10 16.40 -16.40
C ALA A 399 20.13 17.72 -15.62
N ASP A 400 18.99 18.40 -15.46
CA ASP A 400 18.88 19.66 -14.72
C ASP A 400 19.15 19.45 -13.22
N GLY A 401 20.00 20.31 -12.65
CA GLY A 401 20.36 20.25 -11.23
C GLY A 401 19.19 20.52 -10.27
N SER A 402 18.09 21.13 -10.73
CA SER A 402 16.86 21.32 -9.93
C SER A 402 16.18 20.00 -9.58
N LEU A 403 16.33 18.98 -10.43
CA LEU A 403 15.88 17.61 -10.17
C LEU A 403 17.05 16.75 -9.68
N ALA A 404 17.69 17.22 -8.61
CA ALA A 404 18.74 16.50 -7.91
C ALA A 404 18.35 16.21 -6.45
N PHE A 405 19.00 15.20 -5.90
CA PHE A 405 19.00 14.90 -4.48
C PHE A 405 20.43 14.67 -4.00
N GLU A 406 20.60 14.61 -2.69
CA GLU A 406 21.89 14.39 -2.06
C GLU A 406 21.80 13.27 -1.04
N TYR A 407 22.86 12.49 -0.93
CA TYR A 407 23.05 11.51 0.13
C TYR A 407 24.40 11.68 0.82
N THR A 408 24.53 11.13 2.02
CA THR A 408 25.78 11.19 2.81
C THR A 408 26.69 10.01 2.47
N ARG A 409 27.94 10.28 2.09
CA ARG A 409 28.96 9.26 1.86
C ARG A 409 29.50 8.71 3.17
N SER A 410 30.23 7.60 3.10
CA SER A 410 30.87 6.93 4.25
C SER A 410 31.83 7.83 5.04
N ASP A 411 32.37 8.88 4.43
CA ASP A 411 33.26 9.86 5.08
C ASP A 411 32.52 11.09 5.63
N GLY A 412 31.19 11.10 5.58
CA GLY A 412 30.33 12.19 6.04
C GLY A 412 30.13 13.32 5.02
N SER A 413 30.83 13.30 3.89
CA SER A 413 30.65 14.31 2.85
C SER A 413 29.38 14.06 2.03
N ARG A 414 28.84 15.12 1.41
CA ARG A 414 27.60 15.05 0.61
C ARG A 414 27.93 14.71 -0.84
N GLN A 415 27.21 13.74 -1.40
CA GLN A 415 27.23 13.43 -2.83
C GLN A 415 25.89 13.84 -3.44
N ARG A 416 25.95 14.69 -4.45
CA ARG A 416 24.78 15.11 -5.23
C ARG A 416 24.61 14.23 -6.46
N LEU A 417 23.38 13.84 -6.75
CA LEU A 417 22.98 13.08 -7.94
C LEU A 417 21.77 13.72 -8.62
N THR A 418 21.85 13.89 -9.94
CA THR A 418 20.70 14.25 -10.78
C THR A 418 19.83 13.03 -11.07
N LEU A 419 18.59 13.24 -11.54
CA LEU A 419 17.76 12.14 -12.02
C LEU A 419 18.38 11.41 -13.22
N ALA A 420 19.11 12.09 -14.10
CA ALA A 420 19.82 11.44 -15.20
C ALA A 420 20.85 10.43 -14.68
N GLN A 421 21.67 10.82 -13.69
CA GLN A 421 22.63 9.93 -13.05
C GLN A 421 21.95 8.78 -12.29
N LEU A 422 20.80 9.04 -11.67
CA LEU A 422 20.00 7.99 -11.04
C LEU A 422 19.54 6.95 -12.08
N ILE A 423 19.01 7.40 -13.22
CA ILE A 423 18.50 6.55 -14.31
C ILE A 423 19.64 5.74 -14.94
N GLU A 424 20.82 6.33 -15.15
CA GLU A 424 22.01 5.64 -15.63
C GLU A 424 22.41 4.47 -14.72
N ARG A 425 22.21 4.63 -13.41
CA ARG A 425 22.54 3.63 -12.38
C ARG A 425 21.47 2.56 -12.18
N ARG A 426 20.39 2.52 -12.97
CA ARG A 426 19.27 1.57 -12.82
C ARG A 426 19.72 0.12 -12.57
N ALA A 427 20.69 -0.38 -13.35
CA ALA A 427 21.16 -1.76 -13.22
C ALA A 427 21.86 -2.05 -11.88
N ALA A 428 22.43 -1.04 -11.24
CA ALA A 428 23.04 -1.18 -9.92
C ALA A 428 21.99 -1.31 -8.81
N PHE A 429 20.83 -0.64 -8.95
CA PHE A 429 19.74 -0.73 -7.97
C PHE A 429 19.12 -2.12 -7.85
N GLU A 430 19.31 -2.99 -8.85
CA GLU A 430 18.93 -4.40 -8.78
C GLU A 430 19.69 -5.19 -7.69
N MET A 431 20.79 -4.62 -7.15
CA MET A 431 21.60 -5.21 -6.07
C MET A 431 22.02 -4.18 -5.00
N ALA A 432 21.33 -3.05 -4.86
CA ALA A 432 21.77 -1.96 -3.97
C ALA A 432 21.08 -1.95 -2.59
N TYR A 433 20.25 -2.95 -2.30
CA TYR A 433 19.31 -2.92 -1.18
C TYR A 433 19.88 -3.41 0.16
N ASN A 434 21.07 -4.02 0.17
CA ASN A 434 21.62 -4.65 1.37
C ASN A 434 22.28 -3.62 2.30
N PRO A 435 21.88 -3.52 3.58
CA PRO A 435 22.39 -2.50 4.49
C PRO A 435 23.87 -2.71 4.86
N ASN A 436 24.40 -3.92 4.73
CA ASN A 436 25.81 -4.18 5.00
C ASN A 436 26.72 -3.58 3.93
N GLU A 437 26.18 -3.13 2.80
CA GLU A 437 26.95 -2.41 1.80
C GLU A 437 27.05 -0.92 2.18
N CYS A 438 28.14 -0.26 1.77
CA CYS A 438 28.34 1.17 2.03
C CYS A 438 27.31 2.04 1.28
N PRO A 439 27.03 3.28 1.73
CA PRO A 439 26.02 4.14 1.10
C PRO A 439 26.33 4.43 -0.37
N GLU A 440 27.59 4.53 -0.78
CA GLU A 440 27.97 4.83 -2.17
C GLU A 440 27.58 3.70 -3.13
N LEU A 441 27.88 2.44 -2.78
CA LEU A 441 27.49 1.30 -3.59
C LEU A 441 25.99 1.02 -3.49
N ARG A 442 25.36 1.33 -2.34
CA ARG A 442 23.89 1.37 -2.23
C ARG A 442 23.25 2.47 -3.07
N TRP A 443 24.00 3.45 -3.56
CA TRP A 443 23.56 4.45 -4.53
C TRP A 443 24.13 4.22 -5.94
N GLY A 444 24.69 3.03 -6.19
CA GLY A 444 25.15 2.63 -7.51
C GLY A 444 26.41 3.36 -7.99
N ALA A 445 27.24 3.87 -7.08
CA ALA A 445 28.54 4.45 -7.44
C ALA A 445 29.36 3.46 -8.27
N ALA A 446 29.89 3.91 -9.41
CA ALA A 446 30.71 3.06 -10.26
C ALA A 446 31.97 2.59 -9.53
N ALA A 447 32.35 1.32 -9.71
CA ALA A 447 33.55 0.77 -9.11
C ALA A 447 34.80 1.57 -9.54
N GLY A 448 35.65 1.93 -8.57
CA GLY A 448 36.86 2.74 -8.83
C GLY A 448 36.62 4.24 -9.02
N SER A 449 35.37 4.71 -9.06
CA SER A 449 35.06 6.14 -9.13
C SER A 449 35.54 6.91 -7.89
N ALA A 450 35.70 8.23 -8.01
CA ALA A 450 36.00 9.10 -6.87
C ALA A 450 34.93 9.02 -5.78
N GLU A 451 33.67 8.83 -6.17
CA GLU A 451 32.55 8.61 -5.28
C GLU A 451 32.73 7.32 -4.47
N ALA A 452 33.09 6.20 -5.10
CA ALA A 452 33.25 4.91 -4.44
C ALA A 452 34.51 4.78 -3.55
N ARG A 453 35.45 5.74 -3.57
CA ARG A 453 36.69 5.64 -2.79
C ARG A 453 36.48 5.71 -1.28
N THR A 454 35.42 6.36 -0.83
CA THR A 454 35.08 6.52 0.59
C THR A 454 34.42 5.28 1.18
N CYS A 455 33.93 4.39 0.32
CA CYS A 455 33.22 3.16 0.68
C CYS A 455 34.14 2.14 1.37
N LYS A 456 33.98 1.98 2.69
CA LYS A 456 34.79 1.06 3.52
C LYS A 456 34.09 -0.25 3.88
N ARG A 457 32.75 -0.22 4.03
CA ARG A 457 31.94 -1.41 4.32
C ARG A 457 31.64 -2.16 3.03
N ARG A 458 31.52 -3.49 3.09
CA ARG A 458 31.12 -4.35 1.97
C ARG A 458 30.12 -5.40 2.44
N VAL A 459 29.20 -5.75 1.57
CA VAL A 459 28.31 -6.88 1.80
C VAL A 459 29.13 -8.18 1.99
N PRO A 460 28.79 -9.04 2.97
CA PRO A 460 29.43 -10.34 3.11
C PRO A 460 29.28 -11.19 1.84
N ALA A 461 30.32 -11.97 1.49
CA ALA A 461 30.36 -12.74 0.23
C ALA A 461 29.16 -13.70 0.04
N GLU A 462 28.70 -14.34 1.13
CA GLU A 462 27.53 -15.20 1.10
C GLU A 462 26.25 -14.43 0.73
N GLN A 463 26.07 -13.23 1.30
CA GLN A 463 24.92 -12.38 0.99
C GLN A 463 25.01 -11.84 -0.44
N ALA A 464 26.21 -11.47 -0.92
CA ALA A 464 26.42 -11.07 -2.31
C ALA A 464 26.01 -12.18 -3.31
N ARG A 465 26.32 -13.45 -3.01
CA ARG A 465 25.88 -14.60 -3.81
C ARG A 465 24.35 -14.72 -3.86
N LYS A 466 23.67 -14.56 -2.72
CA LYS A 466 22.20 -14.53 -2.64
C LYS A 466 21.62 -13.39 -3.47
N MET A 467 22.16 -12.19 -3.32
CA MET A 467 21.72 -11.02 -4.09
C MET A 467 21.87 -11.22 -5.61
N LYS A 468 22.98 -11.84 -6.05
CA LYS A 468 23.18 -12.18 -7.46
C LYS A 468 22.12 -13.15 -7.99
N ALA A 469 21.75 -14.16 -7.20
CA ALA A 469 20.66 -15.09 -7.56
C ALA A 469 19.30 -14.37 -7.60
N TYR A 470 19.04 -13.47 -6.65
CA TYR A 470 17.78 -12.75 -6.50
C TYR A 470 17.62 -11.56 -7.45
N ARG A 471 18.69 -11.18 -8.17
CA ARG A 471 18.71 -10.06 -9.11
C ARG A 471 17.58 -10.13 -10.15
N VAL A 472 17.19 -11.34 -10.57
CA VAL A 472 16.11 -11.57 -11.54
C VAL A 472 14.79 -10.93 -11.11
N TRP A 473 14.46 -10.94 -9.81
CA TRP A 473 13.25 -10.31 -9.29
C TRP A 473 13.24 -8.80 -9.51
N PHE A 474 14.40 -8.16 -9.37
CA PHE A 474 14.55 -6.72 -9.59
C PHE A 474 14.61 -6.39 -11.08
N ALA A 475 15.30 -7.21 -11.88
CA ALA A 475 15.37 -7.05 -13.33
C ALA A 475 14.02 -7.27 -14.02
N GLU A 476 13.15 -8.13 -13.48
CA GLU A 476 11.80 -8.36 -14.01
C GLU A 476 10.74 -7.46 -13.36
N ARG A 477 11.14 -6.62 -12.38
CA ARG A 477 10.24 -5.74 -11.60
C ARG A 477 9.14 -6.54 -10.90
N ARG A 478 9.49 -7.77 -10.52
CA ARG A 478 8.58 -8.78 -10.01
C ARG A 478 9.07 -9.31 -8.68
N ARG A 479 8.32 -9.01 -7.62
CA ARG A 479 8.58 -9.61 -6.31
C ARG A 479 8.17 -11.10 -6.33
N PRO A 480 8.94 -11.99 -5.68
CA PRO A 480 8.56 -13.39 -5.54
C PRO A 480 7.28 -13.56 -4.75
N ALA A 481 6.55 -14.64 -5.02
CA ALA A 481 5.40 -15.04 -4.22
C ALA A 481 5.84 -15.38 -2.79
N ARG A 482 4.96 -15.14 -1.81
CA ARG A 482 5.20 -15.59 -0.43
C ARG A 482 5.42 -17.11 -0.41
N GLY A 483 6.46 -17.54 0.32
CA GLY A 483 6.88 -18.94 0.38
C GLY A 483 7.86 -19.37 -0.70
N ASP A 484 8.16 -18.52 -1.70
CA ASP A 484 9.19 -18.82 -2.70
C ASP A 484 10.58 -18.89 -2.02
N PRO A 485 11.31 -20.02 -2.13
CA PRO A 485 12.66 -20.17 -1.59
C PRO A 485 13.70 -19.35 -2.36
N GLY A 486 13.33 -18.89 -3.56
CA GLY A 486 14.15 -18.17 -4.50
C GLY A 486 15.00 -19.06 -5.40
N PRO A 487 15.62 -18.45 -6.43
CA PRO A 487 16.52 -19.13 -7.33
C PRO A 487 17.65 -19.88 -6.61
N ALA A 488 18.10 -20.98 -7.22
CA ALA A 488 19.26 -21.72 -6.71
C ALA A 488 20.49 -20.80 -6.60
N LEU A 489 21.20 -20.91 -5.48
CA LEU A 489 22.37 -20.08 -5.24
C LEU A 489 23.52 -20.53 -6.13
N PRO A 490 24.21 -19.61 -6.82
CA PRO A 490 25.43 -19.96 -7.55
C PRO A 490 26.46 -20.54 -6.56
N PRO A 491 27.30 -21.50 -7.00
CA PRO A 491 28.30 -22.16 -6.16
C PRO A 491 29.21 -21.19 -5.41
#